data_AF-A0A0C3QH44-F1
#
_entry.id   AF-A0A0C3QH44-F1
#
_cell.length_a   1.000
_cell.length_b   1.000
_cell.length_c   1.000
_cell.angle_alpha   90.00
_cell.angle_beta   90.00
_cell.angle_gamma   90.00
#
_symmetry.space_group_name_H-M   'P 1'
#
loop_
_entity.id
_entity.type
_entity.pdbx_description
1 polymer ?
#
loop_
_entity_poly.entity_id
_entity_poly.type
_entity_poly.pdbx_seq_one_letter_code
_entity_poly.pdbx_strand_id
1 'polypeptide(L)'
;IAIPEGSGVVNILFHVLYNTTSFARYSPDFETLSAVLPFMKKYGLDVSSVGIASAEVVQTLLSFAQERPLDVYTLAAQYGLRELAVAASPYTLDVSLSNLTDQQSVAMGPLYLKWLFFLHFGRSEALKRILVKPFEPHPAGMRGSSCTEDDRSAMCRAWGLVTAYILSLPNTQNISVGSLSSTYGSLMGSVKCGRCKEQLGRTIEEVVRAWGGVQATI
;
A
#
# COMPACT_ATOMS: atom_id res chain seq x y z
N ILE A 1 -20.11 -8.98 -41.02
CA ILE A 1 -18.87 -8.38 -40.48
C ILE A 1 -18.47 -9.26 -39.31
N ALA A 2 -17.32 -9.95 -39.40
CA ALA A 2 -16.81 -10.76 -38.28
C ALA A 2 -15.88 -9.87 -37.45
N ILE A 3 -16.18 -9.75 -36.17
CA ILE A 3 -15.35 -9.04 -35.19
C ILE A 3 -14.50 -10.13 -34.52
N PRO A 4 -13.16 -10.14 -34.69
CA PRO A 4 -12.30 -11.19 -34.15
C PRO A 4 -12.26 -11.24 -32.61
N GLU A 5 -12.77 -10.22 -31.95
CA GLU A 5 -12.77 -10.08 -30.50
C GLU A 5 -13.93 -10.81 -29.80
N GLY A 6 -13.71 -11.23 -28.56
CA GLY A 6 -14.69 -11.96 -27.76
C GLY A 6 -15.96 -11.14 -27.49
N SER A 7 -17.12 -11.82 -27.47
CA SER A 7 -18.43 -11.18 -27.28
C SER A 7 -18.51 -10.32 -26.00
N GLY A 8 -17.81 -10.71 -24.94
CA GLY A 8 -17.72 -9.95 -23.68
C GLY A 8 -17.06 -8.57 -23.86
N VAL A 9 -15.95 -8.50 -24.59
CA VAL A 9 -15.20 -7.26 -24.86
C VAL A 9 -16.08 -6.28 -25.65
N VAL A 10 -16.76 -6.79 -26.69
CA VAL A 10 -17.66 -5.99 -27.53
C VAL A 10 -18.87 -5.50 -26.72
N ASN A 11 -19.43 -6.33 -25.84
CA ASN A 11 -20.56 -5.95 -25.00
C ASN A 11 -20.20 -4.80 -24.05
N ILE A 12 -19.06 -4.90 -23.36
CA ILE A 12 -18.58 -3.84 -22.46
C ILE A 12 -18.30 -2.56 -23.24
N LEU A 13 -17.69 -2.67 -24.43
CA LEU A 13 -17.45 -1.51 -25.27
C LEU A 13 -18.76 -0.79 -25.65
N PHE A 14 -19.80 -1.52 -26.03
CA PHE A 14 -21.09 -0.89 -26.32
C PHE A 14 -21.65 -0.17 -25.09
N HIS A 15 -21.54 -0.77 -23.91
CA HIS A 15 -21.95 -0.10 -22.67
C HIS A 15 -21.19 1.20 -22.45
N VAL A 16 -19.88 1.19 -22.67
CA VAL A 16 -19.00 2.36 -22.55
C VAL A 16 -19.31 3.44 -23.61
N LEU A 17 -19.47 3.06 -24.88
CA LEU A 17 -19.73 3.97 -26.00
C LEU A 17 -21.10 4.65 -25.90
N TYR A 18 -22.12 3.91 -25.50
CA TYR A 18 -23.48 4.44 -25.36
C TYR A 18 -23.74 5.06 -23.98
N ASN A 19 -22.71 5.17 -23.14
CA ASN A 19 -22.81 5.68 -21.77
C ASN A 19 -23.94 5.01 -20.96
N THR A 20 -24.08 3.69 -21.13
CA THR A 20 -25.07 2.90 -20.40
C THR A 20 -24.36 2.21 -19.22
N THR A 21 -24.65 2.69 -18.02
CA THR A 21 -24.07 2.22 -16.75
C THR A 21 -24.72 0.92 -16.32
N SER A 22 -24.32 -0.23 -16.88
CA SER A 22 -24.73 -1.54 -16.36
C SER A 22 -23.96 -2.72 -16.98
N PHE A 23 -22.63 -2.70 -17.00
CA PHE A 23 -21.90 -3.93 -17.38
C PHE A 23 -21.42 -4.75 -16.17
N ALA A 24 -21.41 -4.20 -14.96
CA ALA A 24 -21.03 -4.92 -13.73
C ALA A 24 -21.93 -6.15 -13.48
N ARG A 25 -23.20 -6.11 -13.90
CA ARG A 25 -24.14 -7.24 -13.82
C ARG A 25 -23.70 -8.48 -14.60
N TYR A 26 -22.82 -8.30 -15.59
CA TYR A 26 -22.28 -9.40 -16.39
C TYR A 26 -21.01 -9.99 -15.77
N SER A 27 -20.54 -9.43 -14.64
CA SER A 27 -19.38 -9.90 -13.88
C SER A 27 -18.18 -10.24 -14.78
N PRO A 28 -17.71 -9.30 -15.62
CA PRO A 28 -16.62 -9.59 -16.53
C PRO A 28 -15.34 -9.93 -15.74
N ASP A 29 -14.57 -10.88 -16.25
CA ASP A 29 -13.26 -11.18 -15.69
C ASP A 29 -12.23 -10.08 -16.03
N PHE A 30 -11.10 -10.12 -15.34
CA PHE A 30 -10.02 -9.16 -15.54
C PHE A 30 -9.50 -9.18 -16.99
N GLU A 31 -9.36 -10.36 -17.59
CA GLU A 31 -8.82 -10.50 -18.95
C GLU A 31 -9.73 -9.80 -19.98
N THR A 32 -11.05 -10.00 -19.86
CA THR A 32 -12.06 -9.35 -20.71
C THR A 32 -12.00 -7.83 -20.55
N LEU A 33 -11.93 -7.31 -19.32
CA LEU A 33 -11.83 -5.87 -19.08
C LEU A 33 -10.51 -5.28 -19.58
N SER A 34 -9.39 -5.98 -19.37
CA SER A 34 -8.07 -5.54 -19.83
C SER A 34 -8.01 -5.44 -21.36
N ALA A 35 -8.74 -6.33 -22.06
CA ALA A 35 -8.84 -6.35 -23.51
C ALA A 35 -9.73 -5.24 -24.09
N VAL A 36 -10.58 -4.60 -23.28
CA VAL A 36 -11.41 -3.46 -23.71
C VAL A 36 -10.54 -2.22 -24.00
N LEU A 37 -9.53 -1.95 -23.16
CA LEU A 37 -8.66 -0.78 -23.31
C LEU A 37 -7.87 -0.71 -24.64
N PRO A 38 -7.20 -1.78 -25.11
CA PRO A 38 -6.54 -1.78 -26.42
C PRO A 38 -7.55 -1.65 -27.56
N PHE A 39 -8.75 -2.21 -27.40
CA PHE A 39 -9.81 -2.07 -28.38
C PHE A 39 -10.24 -0.61 -28.51
N MET A 40 -10.48 0.07 -27.41
CA MET A 40 -10.83 1.50 -27.42
C MET A 40 -9.79 2.34 -28.16
N LYS A 41 -8.51 2.10 -27.87
CA LYS A 41 -7.39 2.76 -28.56
C LYS A 41 -7.36 2.46 -30.06
N LYS A 42 -7.60 1.20 -30.46
CA LYS A 42 -7.66 0.76 -31.86
C LYS A 42 -8.73 1.50 -32.67
N TYR A 43 -9.86 1.83 -32.06
CA TYR A 43 -10.97 2.55 -32.70
C TYR A 43 -10.91 4.07 -32.52
N GLY A 44 -9.77 4.61 -32.05
CA GLY A 44 -9.56 6.05 -31.91
C GLY A 44 -10.30 6.68 -30.73
N LEU A 45 -10.82 5.86 -29.80
CA LEU A 45 -11.38 6.36 -28.55
C LEU A 45 -10.22 6.74 -27.63
N ASP A 46 -10.29 7.94 -27.08
CA ASP A 46 -9.34 8.37 -26.07
C ASP A 46 -9.66 7.65 -24.75
N VAL A 47 -8.79 6.70 -24.40
CA VAL A 47 -8.89 5.87 -23.20
C VAL A 47 -8.87 6.74 -21.94
N SER A 48 -8.22 7.91 -21.98
CA SER A 48 -8.17 8.84 -20.84
C SER A 48 -9.49 9.58 -20.65
N SER A 49 -10.12 10.09 -21.71
CA SER A 49 -11.45 10.74 -21.59
C SER A 49 -12.59 9.76 -21.36
N VAL A 50 -12.50 8.53 -21.88
CA VAL A 50 -13.54 7.51 -21.70
C VAL A 50 -13.38 6.74 -20.38
N GLY A 51 -12.15 6.57 -19.88
CA GLY A 51 -11.90 6.07 -18.52
C GLY A 51 -12.44 7.02 -17.43
N ILE A 52 -12.52 8.32 -17.73
CA ILE A 52 -13.24 9.31 -16.90
C ILE A 52 -14.77 9.17 -17.07
N ALA A 53 -15.26 8.75 -18.24
CA ALA A 53 -16.69 8.65 -18.54
C ALA A 53 -17.37 7.41 -17.92
N SER A 54 -16.65 6.34 -17.57
CA SER A 54 -17.23 5.18 -16.86
C SER A 54 -16.52 4.89 -15.54
N ALA A 55 -16.95 5.61 -14.49
CA ALA A 55 -16.58 5.28 -13.10
C ALA A 55 -16.73 3.78 -12.79
N GLU A 56 -17.68 3.09 -13.44
CA GLU A 56 -17.90 1.65 -13.34
C GLU A 56 -16.70 0.80 -13.82
N VAL A 57 -16.00 1.18 -14.90
CA VAL A 57 -14.79 0.46 -15.38
C VAL A 57 -13.66 0.61 -14.39
N VAL A 58 -13.43 1.83 -13.90
CA VAL A 58 -12.38 2.09 -12.90
C VAL A 58 -12.67 1.32 -11.62
N GLN A 59 -13.91 1.33 -11.13
CA GLN A 59 -14.29 0.61 -9.92
C GLN A 59 -14.19 -0.91 -10.08
N THR A 60 -14.59 -1.45 -11.24
CA THR A 60 -14.49 -2.88 -11.49
C THR A 60 -13.04 -3.33 -11.63
N LEU A 61 -12.19 -2.55 -12.32
CA LEU A 61 -10.75 -2.81 -12.36
C LEU A 61 -10.10 -2.75 -10.98
N LEU A 62 -10.47 -1.75 -10.16
CA LEU A 62 -9.97 -1.62 -8.80
C LEU A 62 -10.40 -2.78 -7.90
N SER A 63 -11.56 -3.39 -8.15
CA SER A 63 -12.01 -4.57 -7.39
C SER A 63 -11.06 -5.77 -7.53
N PHE A 64 -10.31 -5.86 -8.64
CA PHE A 64 -9.28 -6.87 -8.84
C PHE A 64 -7.94 -6.53 -8.17
N ALA A 65 -7.75 -5.30 -7.67
CA ALA A 65 -6.45 -4.86 -7.15
C ALA A 65 -6.01 -5.65 -5.90
N GLN A 66 -6.94 -6.22 -5.14
CA GLN A 66 -6.60 -7.06 -3.99
C GLN A 66 -5.97 -8.40 -4.40
N GLU A 67 -6.43 -9.01 -5.49
CA GLU A 67 -5.93 -10.30 -5.98
C GLU A 67 -4.78 -10.14 -6.98
N ARG A 68 -4.86 -9.11 -7.83
CA ARG A 68 -3.93 -8.86 -8.94
C ARG A 68 -3.38 -7.42 -8.92
N PRO A 69 -2.74 -6.98 -7.82
CA PRO A 69 -2.32 -5.58 -7.66
C PRO A 69 -1.35 -5.11 -8.74
N LEU A 70 -0.34 -5.94 -9.08
CA LEU A 70 0.64 -5.59 -10.11
C LEU A 70 0.01 -5.54 -11.51
N ASP A 71 -0.96 -6.39 -11.81
CA ASP A 71 -1.61 -6.39 -13.13
C ASP A 71 -2.51 -5.17 -13.31
N VAL A 72 -3.32 -4.83 -12.28
CA VAL A 72 -4.16 -3.63 -12.30
C VAL A 72 -3.30 -2.38 -12.39
N TYR A 73 -2.21 -2.29 -11.62
CA TYR A 73 -1.27 -1.17 -11.68
C TYR A 73 -0.56 -1.08 -13.04
N THR A 74 -0.13 -2.21 -13.60
CA THR A 74 0.51 -2.28 -14.93
C THR A 74 -0.46 -1.80 -16.01
N LEU A 75 -1.70 -2.27 -15.98
CA LEU A 75 -2.73 -1.87 -16.93
C LEU A 75 -3.00 -0.37 -16.85
N ALA A 76 -3.12 0.16 -15.63
CA ALA A 76 -3.31 1.59 -15.42
C ALA A 76 -2.13 2.41 -15.99
N ALA A 77 -0.90 1.96 -15.73
CA ALA A 77 0.31 2.59 -16.23
C ALA A 77 0.41 2.55 -17.77
N GLN A 78 0.15 1.39 -18.37
CA GLN A 78 0.24 1.16 -19.81
C GLN A 78 -0.68 2.10 -20.61
N TYR A 79 -1.85 2.43 -20.06
CA TYR A 79 -2.84 3.30 -20.71
C TYR A 79 -2.87 4.72 -20.12
N GLY A 80 -1.93 5.08 -19.23
CA GLY A 80 -1.85 6.43 -18.65
C GLY A 80 -3.03 6.79 -17.73
N LEU A 81 -3.71 5.79 -17.16
CA LEU A 81 -4.84 5.95 -16.25
C LEU A 81 -4.35 6.29 -14.84
N ARG A 82 -3.90 7.53 -14.66
CA ARG A 82 -3.25 7.98 -13.42
C ARG A 82 -4.10 7.77 -12.17
N GLU A 83 -5.39 8.09 -12.20
CA GLU A 83 -6.28 7.95 -11.03
C GLU A 83 -6.40 6.48 -10.58
N LEU A 84 -6.54 5.56 -11.55
CA LEU A 84 -6.55 4.12 -11.28
C LEU A 84 -5.20 3.65 -10.73
N ALA A 85 -4.09 4.14 -11.27
CA ALA A 85 -2.76 3.78 -10.77
C ALA A 85 -2.54 4.26 -9.33
N VAL A 86 -2.99 5.47 -8.99
CA VAL A 86 -2.96 6.00 -7.60
C VAL A 86 -3.81 5.11 -6.70
N ALA A 87 -5.04 4.79 -7.10
CA ALA A 87 -5.96 3.95 -6.32
C ALA A 87 -5.46 2.51 -6.14
N ALA A 88 -4.80 1.93 -7.15
CA ALA A 88 -4.27 0.57 -7.10
C ALA A 88 -2.93 0.47 -6.34
N SER A 89 -2.16 1.57 -6.25
CA SER A 89 -0.82 1.56 -5.66
C SER A 89 -0.70 1.08 -4.20
N PRO A 90 -1.66 1.30 -3.28
CA PRO A 90 -1.56 0.74 -1.93
C PRO A 90 -1.55 -0.79 -1.92
N TYR A 91 -2.29 -1.42 -2.83
CA TYR A 91 -2.39 -2.87 -2.91
C TYR A 91 -1.09 -3.52 -3.39
N THR A 92 -0.21 -2.77 -4.06
CA THR A 92 1.09 -3.30 -4.47
C THR A 92 2.03 -3.45 -3.30
N LEU A 93 1.81 -2.74 -2.18
CA LEU A 93 2.70 -2.76 -1.01
C LEU A 93 2.82 -4.13 -0.35
N ASP A 94 1.79 -4.99 -0.50
CA ASP A 94 1.79 -6.38 -0.04
C ASP A 94 2.57 -7.34 -0.94
N VAL A 95 2.97 -6.90 -2.13
CA VAL A 95 3.67 -7.72 -3.11
C VAL A 95 5.17 -7.40 -3.11
N SER A 96 5.99 -8.46 -3.16
CA SER A 96 7.42 -8.29 -3.38
C SER A 96 7.68 -7.81 -4.80
N LEU A 97 8.44 -6.72 -4.95
CA LEU A 97 8.86 -6.22 -6.26
C LEU A 97 9.74 -7.21 -7.03
N SER A 98 10.27 -8.25 -6.37
CA SER A 98 10.95 -9.36 -7.05
C SER A 98 10.04 -10.18 -7.97
N ASN A 99 8.71 -10.10 -7.77
CA ASN A 99 7.72 -10.81 -8.58
C ASN A 99 7.38 -10.06 -9.87
N LEU A 100 7.93 -8.85 -10.05
CA LEU A 100 7.70 -8.04 -11.22
C LEU A 100 8.40 -8.66 -12.43
N THR A 101 7.63 -8.91 -13.50
CA THR A 101 8.16 -9.48 -14.74
C THR A 101 8.73 -8.40 -15.66
N ASP A 102 9.63 -8.78 -16.57
CA ASP A 102 10.14 -7.88 -17.62
C ASP A 102 8.99 -7.33 -18.49
N GLN A 103 7.99 -8.17 -18.79
CA GLN A 103 6.81 -7.77 -19.55
C GLN A 103 6.00 -6.67 -18.83
N GLN A 104 5.76 -6.83 -17.53
CA GLN A 104 5.10 -5.79 -16.72
C GLN A 104 5.94 -4.51 -16.65
N SER A 105 7.27 -4.64 -16.50
CA SER A 105 8.19 -3.49 -16.49
C SER A 105 8.09 -2.66 -17.77
N VAL A 106 8.09 -3.35 -18.92
CA VAL A 106 7.97 -2.71 -20.24
C VAL A 106 6.60 -2.07 -20.40
N ALA A 107 5.52 -2.76 -20.00
CA ALA A 107 4.16 -2.26 -20.10
C ALA A 107 3.90 -1.04 -19.21
N MET A 108 4.43 -1.01 -17.98
CA MET A 108 4.32 0.15 -17.08
C MET A 108 5.04 1.38 -17.64
N GLY A 109 6.17 1.17 -18.31
CA GLY A 109 7.07 2.23 -18.71
C GLY A 109 7.83 2.86 -17.54
N PRO A 110 8.83 3.71 -17.83
CA PRO A 110 9.81 4.16 -16.84
C PRO A 110 9.23 5.04 -15.74
N LEU A 111 8.18 5.82 -16.04
CA LEU A 111 7.61 6.78 -15.09
C LEU A 111 6.84 6.07 -13.97
N TYR A 112 5.90 5.19 -14.31
CA TYR A 112 5.12 4.42 -13.34
C TYR A 112 5.99 3.41 -12.59
N LEU A 113 6.95 2.78 -13.28
CA LEU A 113 7.92 1.91 -12.62
C LEU A 113 8.71 2.67 -11.56
N LYS A 114 9.21 3.87 -11.88
CA LYS A 114 9.88 4.74 -10.91
C LYS A 114 8.96 5.06 -9.73
N TRP A 115 7.71 5.45 -9.97
CA TRP A 115 6.77 5.78 -8.88
C TRP A 115 6.51 4.59 -7.96
N LEU A 116 6.32 3.39 -8.52
CA LEU A 116 6.16 2.15 -7.75
C LEU A 116 7.36 1.89 -6.84
N PHE A 117 8.58 1.94 -7.38
CA PHE A 117 9.79 1.77 -6.57
C PHE A 117 9.94 2.84 -5.49
N PHE A 118 9.68 4.11 -5.82
CA PHE A 118 9.74 5.20 -4.85
C PHE A 118 8.70 5.04 -3.73
N LEU A 119 7.51 4.51 -4.03
CA LEU A 119 6.51 4.20 -3.01
C LEU A 119 7.02 3.12 -2.05
N HIS A 120 7.50 1.98 -2.56
CA HIS A 120 7.99 0.88 -1.72
C HIS A 120 9.23 1.25 -0.90
N PHE A 121 10.26 1.79 -1.56
CA PHE A 121 11.50 2.18 -0.88
C PHE A 121 11.30 3.40 0.01
N GLY A 122 10.53 4.40 -0.44
CA GLY A 122 10.25 5.60 0.33
C GLY A 122 9.53 5.29 1.63
N ARG A 123 8.53 4.40 1.61
CA ARG A 123 7.85 3.93 2.83
C ARG A 123 8.77 3.11 3.73
N SER A 124 9.57 2.20 3.16
CA SER A 124 10.54 1.41 3.93
C SER A 124 11.56 2.31 4.66
N GLU A 125 12.10 3.31 3.96
CA GLU A 125 13.04 4.27 4.53
C GLU A 125 12.38 5.21 5.55
N ALA A 126 11.13 5.64 5.31
CA ALA A 126 10.37 6.42 6.28
C ALA A 126 10.15 5.62 7.58
N LEU A 127 9.75 4.35 7.47
CA LEU A 127 9.58 3.48 8.64
C LEU A 127 10.89 3.33 9.42
N LYS A 128 12.02 3.06 8.74
CA LYS A 128 13.34 3.01 9.38
C LYS A 128 13.66 4.30 10.13
N ARG A 129 13.47 5.47 9.52
CA ARG A 129 13.74 6.76 10.17
C ARG A 129 12.89 6.99 11.40
N ILE A 130 11.62 6.58 11.37
CA ILE A 130 10.72 6.68 12.52
C ILE A 130 11.19 5.76 13.65
N LEU A 131 11.55 4.51 13.33
CA LEU A 131 11.88 3.49 14.33
C LEU A 131 13.32 3.56 14.85
N VAL A 132 14.25 4.16 14.12
CA VAL A 132 15.66 4.32 14.54
C VAL A 132 15.81 5.20 15.79
N LYS A 133 14.82 6.05 16.10
CA LYS A 133 14.84 6.85 17.33
C LYS A 133 14.82 5.88 18.54
N PRO A 134 15.87 5.88 19.38
CA PRO A 134 15.91 5.02 20.54
C PRO A 134 14.84 5.46 21.55
N PHE A 135 14.33 4.49 22.32
CA PHE A 135 13.48 4.81 23.46
C PHE A 135 14.29 5.55 24.53
N GLU A 136 13.78 6.69 24.97
CA GLU A 136 14.37 7.49 26.04
C GLU A 136 13.57 7.26 27.34
N PRO A 137 14.15 6.56 28.33
CA PRO A 137 13.51 6.35 29.62
C PRO A 137 13.42 7.66 30.41
N HIS A 138 12.57 7.67 31.44
CA HIS A 138 12.51 8.83 32.33
C HIS A 138 13.86 9.06 33.05
N PRO A 139 14.18 10.32 33.43
CA PRO A 139 15.40 10.64 34.18
C PRO A 139 15.54 9.85 35.49
N ALA A 140 16.78 9.53 35.86
CA ALA A 140 17.11 8.89 37.14
C ALA A 140 16.79 9.80 38.34
N GLY A 141 16.49 9.20 39.49
CA GLY A 141 16.25 9.94 40.75
C GLY A 141 14.91 10.68 40.84
N MET A 142 14.01 10.47 39.87
CA MET A 142 12.68 11.09 39.87
C MET A 142 11.82 10.55 41.03
N ARG A 143 11.21 11.43 41.82
CA ARG A 143 10.35 11.01 42.96
C ARG A 143 9.20 10.11 42.49
N GLY A 144 9.02 8.98 43.18
CA GLY A 144 7.92 8.04 42.94
C GLY A 144 8.20 6.98 41.86
N SER A 145 9.42 6.86 41.34
CA SER A 145 9.81 5.74 40.47
C SER A 145 10.48 4.62 41.28
N SER A 146 9.95 3.41 41.22
CA SER A 146 10.57 2.18 41.76
C SER A 146 11.56 1.51 40.78
N CYS A 147 12.07 2.26 39.80
CA CYS A 147 12.80 1.73 38.64
C CYS A 147 14.32 1.92 38.79
N THR A 148 15.08 0.84 38.62
CA THR A 148 16.55 0.84 38.66
C THR A 148 17.17 1.29 37.32
N GLU A 149 18.48 1.50 37.27
CA GLU A 149 19.20 1.67 35.98
C GLU A 149 19.09 0.42 35.11
N ASP A 150 19.17 -0.78 35.71
CA ASP A 150 19.06 -2.04 34.99
C ASP A 150 17.68 -2.20 34.33
N ASP A 151 16.61 -1.81 35.02
CA ASP A 151 15.25 -1.82 34.47
C ASP A 151 15.11 -0.87 33.26
N ARG A 152 15.70 0.33 33.35
CA ARG A 152 15.70 1.31 32.25
C ARG A 152 16.49 0.79 31.05
N SER A 153 17.69 0.26 31.29
CA SER A 153 18.55 -0.33 30.26
C SER A 153 17.90 -1.55 29.60
N ALA A 154 17.24 -2.41 30.38
CA ALA A 154 16.49 -3.56 29.88
C ALA A 154 15.35 -3.13 28.95
N MET A 155 14.64 -2.06 29.29
CA MET A 155 13.57 -1.51 28.47
C MET A 155 14.10 -0.93 27.14
N CYS A 156 15.23 -0.20 27.16
CA CYS A 156 15.87 0.27 25.92
C CYS A 156 16.27 -0.90 25.00
N ARG A 157 16.82 -1.98 25.58
CA ARG A 157 17.15 -3.21 24.82
C ARG A 157 15.89 -3.87 24.26
N ALA A 158 14.84 -4.01 25.07
CA ALA A 158 13.58 -4.61 24.62
C ALA A 158 12.92 -3.82 23.48
N TRP A 159 12.95 -2.48 23.58
CA TRP A 159 12.52 -1.59 22.49
C TRP A 159 13.34 -1.82 21.22
N GLY A 160 14.67 -1.87 21.34
CA GLY A 160 15.57 -2.13 20.22
C GLY A 160 15.33 -3.48 19.56
N LEU A 161 15.05 -4.53 20.35
CA LEU A 161 14.71 -5.85 19.83
C LEU A 161 13.39 -5.86 19.06
N VAL A 162 12.34 -5.23 19.61
CA VAL A 162 11.05 -5.09 18.90
C VAL A 162 11.22 -4.29 17.61
N THR A 163 12.00 -3.21 17.66
CA THR A 163 12.34 -2.40 16.48
C THR A 163 13.02 -3.24 15.41
N ALA A 164 14.06 -3.99 15.78
CA ALA A 164 14.80 -4.85 14.86
C ALA A 164 13.90 -5.95 14.27
N TYR A 165 13.04 -6.55 15.09
CA TYR A 165 12.04 -7.52 14.64
C TYR A 165 11.12 -6.92 13.58
N ILE A 166 10.49 -5.77 13.86
CA ILE A 166 9.60 -5.10 12.90
C ILE A 166 10.32 -4.80 11.59
N LEU A 167 11.54 -4.27 11.66
CA LEU A 167 12.34 -3.94 10.47
C LEU A 167 12.80 -5.17 9.66
N SER A 168 12.79 -6.36 10.28
CA SER A 168 13.15 -7.62 9.62
C SER A 168 11.97 -8.34 8.95
N LEU A 169 10.73 -7.88 9.18
CA LEU A 169 9.55 -8.51 8.59
C LEU A 169 9.53 -8.38 7.06
N PRO A 170 8.95 -9.34 6.33
CA PRO A 170 8.66 -9.13 4.92
C PRO A 170 7.64 -8.00 4.77
N ASN A 171 7.77 -7.22 3.69
CA ASN A 171 6.85 -6.13 3.35
C ASN A 171 6.63 -5.09 4.47
N THR A 172 7.69 -4.74 5.21
CA THR A 172 7.60 -3.73 6.29
C THR A 172 6.94 -2.41 5.85
N GLN A 173 7.04 -2.05 4.58
CA GLN A 173 6.39 -0.88 3.99
C GLN A 173 4.85 -0.87 4.14
N ASN A 174 4.23 -2.04 4.32
CA ASN A 174 2.78 -2.20 4.50
C ASN A 174 2.35 -2.53 5.93
N ILE A 175 3.23 -2.39 6.93
CA ILE A 175 2.83 -2.66 8.31
C ILE A 175 1.69 -1.73 8.72
N SER A 176 0.62 -2.29 9.29
CA SER A 176 -0.49 -1.47 9.78
C SER A 176 -0.12 -0.74 11.07
N VAL A 177 -0.73 0.42 11.30
CA VAL A 177 -0.60 1.17 12.57
C VAL A 177 -1.03 0.29 13.76
N GLY A 178 -2.08 -0.52 13.59
CA GLY A 178 -2.55 -1.44 14.63
C GLY A 178 -1.53 -2.52 14.97
N SER A 179 -0.88 -3.12 13.96
CA SER A 179 0.20 -4.10 14.14
C SER A 179 1.40 -3.51 14.84
N LEU A 180 1.77 -2.27 14.50
CA LEU A 180 2.87 -1.56 15.15
C LEU A 180 2.55 -1.29 16.63
N SER A 181 1.35 -0.76 16.91
CA SER A 181 0.90 -0.48 18.27
C SER A 181 0.81 -1.74 19.13
N SER A 182 0.32 -2.86 18.59
CA SER A 182 0.20 -4.11 19.35
C SER A 182 1.56 -4.74 19.63
N THR A 183 2.48 -4.71 18.65
CA THR A 183 3.83 -5.27 18.79
C THR A 183 4.61 -4.53 19.88
N TYR A 184 4.65 -3.20 19.87
CA TYR A 184 5.26 -2.43 20.96
C TYR A 184 4.45 -2.53 22.27
N GLY A 185 3.12 -2.61 22.17
CA GLY A 185 2.24 -2.74 23.33
C GLY A 185 2.51 -4.00 24.16
N SER A 186 3.05 -5.07 23.55
CA SER A 186 3.48 -6.27 24.26
C SER A 186 4.52 -6.00 25.36
N LEU A 187 5.32 -4.93 25.21
CA LEU A 187 6.29 -4.49 26.21
C LEU A 187 5.63 -3.93 27.47
N MET A 188 4.38 -3.44 27.41
CA MET A 188 3.71 -2.87 28.58
C MET A 188 3.47 -3.88 29.71
N GLY A 189 3.40 -5.17 29.40
CA GLY A 189 3.19 -6.23 30.38
C GLY A 189 4.40 -6.49 31.29
N SER A 190 5.61 -6.21 30.82
CA SER A 190 6.85 -6.44 31.57
C SER A 190 7.28 -5.23 32.41
N VAL A 191 6.66 -4.06 32.21
CA VAL A 191 7.03 -2.80 32.87
C VAL A 191 6.27 -2.62 34.18
N LYS A 192 6.99 -2.70 35.31
CA LYS A 192 6.42 -2.49 36.66
C LYS A 192 6.33 -1.01 37.06
N CYS A 193 7.20 -0.16 36.51
CA CYS A 193 7.22 1.27 36.85
C CYS A 193 6.15 2.05 36.09
N GLY A 194 5.27 2.75 36.81
CA GLY A 194 4.20 3.57 36.20
C GLY A 194 4.73 4.64 35.23
N ARG A 195 5.80 5.35 35.59
CA ARG A 195 6.39 6.39 34.73
C ARG A 195 7.02 5.83 33.46
N CYS A 196 7.69 4.66 33.55
CA CYS A 196 8.19 3.97 32.37
C CYS A 196 7.05 3.56 31.44
N LYS A 197 5.94 3.07 32.01
CA LYS A 197 4.76 2.68 31.25
C LYS A 197 4.11 3.87 30.55
N GLU A 198 4.00 5.01 31.21
CA GLU A 198 3.52 6.27 30.62
C GLU A 198 4.44 6.76 29.50
N GLN A 199 5.76 6.76 29.72
CA GLN A 199 6.75 7.16 28.71
C GLN A 199 6.71 6.23 27.49
N LEU A 200 6.59 4.93 27.72
CA LEU A 200 6.43 3.92 26.67
C LEU A 200 5.15 4.16 25.88
N GLY A 201 4.01 4.36 26.54
CA GLY A 201 2.74 4.68 25.88
C GLY A 201 2.83 5.91 24.99
N ARG A 202 3.40 7.01 25.49
CA ARG A 202 3.61 8.23 24.70
C ARG A 202 4.51 8.00 23.50
N THR A 203 5.61 7.26 23.67
CA THR A 203 6.54 6.96 22.57
C THR A 203 5.86 6.09 21.50
N ILE A 204 5.04 5.11 21.90
CA ILE A 204 4.26 4.29 20.96
C ILE A 204 3.29 5.16 20.17
N GLU A 205 2.57 6.06 20.84
CA GLU A 205 1.65 7.00 20.17
C GLU A 205 2.38 7.93 19.19
N GLU A 206 3.57 8.42 19.54
CA GLU A 206 4.42 9.21 18.64
C GLU A 206 4.80 8.43 17.38
N VAL A 207 5.27 7.19 17.54
CA VAL A 207 5.65 6.31 16.43
C VAL A 207 4.43 6.00 15.55
N VAL A 208 3.31 5.63 16.16
CA VAL A 208 2.03 5.34 15.47
C VAL A 208 1.56 6.54 14.67
N ARG A 209 1.58 7.73 15.27
CA ARG A 209 1.16 8.97 14.62
C ARG A 209 2.08 9.33 13.45
N ALA A 210 3.40 9.21 13.66
CA ALA A 210 4.38 9.45 12.62
C ALA A 210 4.20 8.49 11.44
N TRP A 211 3.97 7.20 11.71
CA TRP A 211 3.75 6.20 10.67
C TRP A 211 2.42 6.39 9.93
N GLY A 212 1.35 6.73 10.64
CA GLY A 212 0.05 7.04 10.03
C GLY A 212 0.07 8.24 9.08
N GLY A 213 1.04 9.14 9.22
CA GLY A 213 1.25 10.28 8.32
C GLY A 213 2.05 9.97 7.05
N VAL A 214 2.61 8.76 6.91
CA VAL A 214 3.41 8.40 5.73
C VAL A 214 2.48 8.02 4.57
N GLN A 215 2.65 8.69 3.43
CA GLN A 215 1.87 8.48 2.22
C GLN A 215 1.93 7.01 1.74
N ALA A 216 0.76 6.42 1.46
CA ALA A 216 0.60 5.01 1.07
C ALA A 216 0.25 4.82 -0.42
N THR A 217 0.25 5.91 -1.20
CA THR A 217 -0.03 5.93 -2.63
C THR A 217 1.13 6.57 -3.40
N ILE A 218 1.24 6.31 -4.70
CA ILE A 218 2.13 7.08 -5.59
C ILE A 218 1.74 8.56 -5.70
#